data_AF-A0A9E5LS73-F1
#
_entry.id   AF-A0A9E5LS73-F1
#
_cell.length_a   1.000
_cell.length_b   1.000
_cell.length_c   1.000
_cell.angle_alpha   90.00
_cell.angle_beta   90.00
_cell.angle_gamma   90.00
#
_symmetry.space_group_name_H-M   'P 1'
#
loop_
_entity.id
_entity.type
_entity.pdbx_description
1 polymer ?
#
loop_
_entity_poly.entity_id
_entity_poly.type
_entity_poly.pdbx_seq_one_letter_code
_entity_poly.pdbx_strand_id
1 'polypeptide(L)'
;MQDIDGLTSLVEACDFVVTCSNTTTHIVGGLGKECYLMTPSNAGSLWYWGNVKDGRSLWYPSIQIFKQPSLNNWAGAMNLIVDKIKQKYLV
;
A
#
# COMPACT_ATOMS: atom_id res chain seq x y z
N MET A 1 -3.90 0.88 -19.59
CA MET A 1 -2.52 1.24 -19.19
C MET A 1 -1.75 1.47 -20.47
N GLN A 2 -1.46 2.72 -20.82
CA GLN A 2 -0.91 3.10 -22.14
C GLN A 2 0.56 3.49 -22.08
N ASP A 3 1.07 3.83 -20.89
CA ASP A 3 2.46 4.22 -20.65
C ASP A 3 2.91 3.71 -19.28
N ILE A 4 3.62 2.58 -19.26
CA ILE A 4 4.12 1.95 -18.02
C ILE A 4 5.40 2.64 -17.55
N ASP A 5 6.25 3.09 -18.49
CA ASP A 5 7.52 3.74 -18.19
C ASP A 5 7.30 5.11 -17.55
N GLY A 6 6.33 5.88 -18.05
CA GLY A 6 5.92 7.14 -17.46
C GLY A 6 5.36 6.96 -16.05
N LEU A 7 4.50 5.95 -15.82
CA LEU A 7 3.99 5.64 -14.48
C LEU A 7 5.12 5.24 -13.52
N THR A 8 6.03 4.38 -13.98
CA THR A 8 7.20 3.94 -13.21
C THR A 8 8.10 5.12 -12.84
N SER A 9 8.34 6.04 -13.77
CA SER A 9 9.12 7.25 -13.54
C SER A 9 8.50 8.15 -12.47
N LEU A 10 7.18 8.30 -12.48
CA LEU A 10 6.46 9.05 -11.45
C LEU A 10 6.53 8.37 -10.08
N VAL A 11 6.37 7.04 -10.03
CA VAL A 11 6.52 6.26 -8.78
C VAL A 11 7.91 6.45 -8.19
N GLU A 12 8.95 6.36 -9.01
CA GLU A 12 10.34 6.54 -8.56
C GLU A 12 10.64 7.94 -8.05
N ALA A 13 9.95 8.97 -8.54
CA ALA A 13 10.10 10.35 -8.08
C ALA A 13 9.44 10.63 -6.71
N CYS A 14 8.53 9.77 -6.23
CA CYS A 14 7.92 9.92 -4.90
C CYS A 14 8.86 9.45 -3.78
N ASP A 15 8.65 9.84 -2.52
CA ASP A 15 9.32 9.16 -1.39
C ASP A 15 8.66 7.81 -1.08
N PHE A 16 7.33 7.80 -1.12
CA PHE A 16 6.48 6.63 -0.92
C PHE A 16 5.15 6.81 -1.67
N VAL A 17 4.39 5.73 -1.84
CA VAL A 17 3.08 5.73 -2.50
C VAL A 17 1.99 5.25 -1.53
N VAL A 18 0.81 5.88 -1.57
CA VAL A 18 -0.40 5.41 -0.88
C VAL A 18 -1.42 5.00 -1.94
N THR A 19 -1.95 3.78 -1.88
CA THR A 19 -2.84 3.24 -2.92
C THR A 19 -3.78 2.15 -2.37
N CYS A 20 -4.74 1.73 -3.18
CA CYS A 20 -5.59 0.57 -2.95
C CYS A 20 -5.16 -0.62 -3.83
N SER A 21 -5.81 -1.77 -3.71
CA SER A 21 -5.49 -2.95 -4.53
C SER A 21 -5.82 -2.71 -6.02
N ASN A 22 -4.79 -2.50 -6.85
CA ASN A 22 -4.89 -2.31 -8.30
C ASN A 22 -3.53 -2.64 -8.97
N THR A 23 -3.44 -2.49 -10.30
CA THR A 23 -2.20 -2.78 -11.06
C THR A 23 -1.01 -1.91 -10.63
N THR A 24 -1.23 -0.63 -10.29
CA THR A 24 -0.16 0.28 -9.84
C THR A 24 0.52 -0.25 -8.59
N THR A 25 -0.22 -0.84 -7.65
CA THR A 25 0.33 -1.44 -6.43
C THR A 25 1.34 -2.55 -6.72
N HIS A 26 1.09 -3.35 -7.76
CA HIS A 26 2.04 -4.39 -8.18
C HIS A 26 3.29 -3.80 -8.84
N ILE A 27 3.15 -2.71 -9.61
CA ILE A 27 4.29 -1.99 -10.19
C ILE A 27 5.16 -1.39 -9.08
N VAL A 28 4.55 -0.66 -8.15
CA VAL A 28 5.23 -0.08 -6.97
C VAL A 28 5.96 -1.15 -6.16
N GLY A 29 5.32 -2.30 -5.92
CA GLY A 29 5.95 -3.44 -5.25
C GLY A 29 7.10 -4.06 -6.04
N GLY A 30 6.97 -4.18 -7.36
CA GLY A 30 8.01 -4.69 -8.25
C GLY A 30 9.25 -3.78 -8.32
N LEU A 31 9.05 -2.47 -8.17
CA LEU A 31 10.13 -1.47 -8.09
C LEU A 31 10.78 -1.42 -6.70
N GLY A 32 10.23 -2.11 -5.70
CA GLY A 32 10.71 -2.05 -4.32
C GLY A 32 10.45 -0.70 -3.64
N LYS A 33 9.60 0.15 -4.23
CA LYS A 33 9.25 1.46 -3.69
C LYS A 33 8.41 1.32 -2.43
N GLU A 34 8.67 2.15 -1.43
CA GLU A 34 7.89 2.15 -0.20
C GLU A 34 6.42 2.46 -0.50
N CYS A 35 5.54 1.62 0.01
CA CYS A 35 4.11 1.71 -0.28
C CYS A 35 3.26 1.41 0.95
N TYR A 36 2.21 2.20 1.14
CA TYR A 36 1.15 1.96 2.11
C TYR A 36 -0.12 1.56 1.37
N LEU A 37 -0.46 0.27 1.42
CA LEU A 37 -1.58 -0.32 0.69
C LEU A 37 -2.82 -0.44 1.60
N MET A 38 -3.93 0.17 1.19
CA MET A 38 -5.22 -0.05 1.83
C MET A 38 -5.95 -1.27 1.26
N THR A 39 -6.48 -2.10 2.16
CA THR A 39 -7.26 -3.31 1.81
C THR A 39 -8.57 -3.38 2.59
N PRO A 40 -9.64 -3.97 2.03
CA PRO A 40 -10.94 -4.09 2.71
C PRO A 40 -10.90 -5.06 3.90
N SER A 41 -11.91 -4.99 4.78
CA SER A 41 -12.02 -5.85 5.95
C SER A 41 -12.46 -7.27 5.56
N ASN A 42 -11.49 -8.14 5.27
CA ASN A 42 -11.61 -9.57 4.91
C ASN A 42 -12.48 -9.91 3.69
N ALA A 43 -13.77 -9.57 3.67
CA ALA A 43 -14.63 -9.72 2.51
C ALA A 43 -14.15 -8.78 1.39
N GLY A 44 -13.65 -9.36 0.29
CA GLY A 44 -13.12 -8.63 -0.86
C GLY A 44 -11.61 -8.39 -0.85
N SER A 45 -10.87 -8.83 0.18
CA SER A 45 -9.41 -8.80 0.12
C SER A 45 -8.94 -9.95 -0.76
N LEU A 46 -8.11 -9.65 -1.76
CA LEU A 46 -7.50 -10.68 -2.59
C LEU A 46 -6.53 -11.53 -1.75
N TRP A 47 -6.49 -12.83 -2.02
CA TRP A 47 -5.78 -13.83 -1.21
C TRP A 47 -4.29 -13.51 -1.03
N TYR A 48 -3.66 -12.93 -2.07
CA TYR A 48 -2.24 -12.61 -2.05
C TYR A 48 -1.91 -11.44 -1.10
N TRP A 49 -2.87 -10.58 -0.77
CA TRP A 49 -2.71 -9.57 0.28
C TRP A 49 -2.90 -10.11 1.70
N GLY A 50 -3.45 -11.31 1.86
CA GLY A 50 -3.58 -11.99 3.14
C GLY A 50 -2.27 -12.58 3.68
N ASN A 51 -1.27 -12.73 2.81
CA ASN A 51 0.04 -13.30 3.13
C ASN A 51 0.97 -12.18 3.63
N VAL A 52 1.05 -12.03 4.96
CA VAL A 52 1.68 -10.87 5.61
C VAL A 52 2.73 -11.30 6.64
N LYS A 53 3.88 -10.62 6.65
CA LYS A 53 4.90 -10.70 7.70
C LYS A 53 5.19 -9.29 8.23
N ASP A 54 5.06 -9.09 9.54
CA ASP A 54 5.29 -7.80 10.21
C ASP A 54 4.52 -6.63 9.59
N GLY A 55 3.26 -6.89 9.21
CA GLY A 55 2.38 -5.91 8.55
C GLY A 55 2.69 -5.65 7.06
N ARG A 56 3.68 -6.33 6.47
CA ARG A 56 4.08 -6.19 5.07
C ARG A 56 3.71 -7.38 4.22
N SER A 57 3.47 -7.16 2.92
CA SER A 57 3.21 -8.24 1.97
C SER A 57 4.40 -9.19 1.90
N LEU A 58 4.14 -10.50 1.95
CA LEU A 58 5.17 -11.52 1.69
C LEU A 58 5.69 -11.47 0.24
N TRP A 59 4.85 -11.02 -0.71
CA TRP A 59 5.19 -10.92 -2.13
C TRP A 59 5.95 -9.64 -2.46
N TYR A 60 5.63 -8.55 -1.77
CA TYR A 60 6.26 -7.25 -1.94
C TYR A 60 6.67 -6.67 -0.59
N PRO A 61 7.89 -6.96 -0.11
CA PRO A 61 8.35 -6.51 1.21
C PRO A 61 8.39 -4.98 1.37
N SER A 62 8.41 -4.21 0.28
CA SER A 62 8.31 -2.74 0.33
C SER A 62 6.88 -2.22 0.62
N ILE A 63 5.87 -3.09 0.51
CA ILE A 63 4.46 -2.75 0.70
C ILE A 63 4.01 -3.13 2.12
N GLN A 64 3.63 -2.13 2.90
CA GLN A 64 2.95 -2.30 4.18
C GLN A 64 1.43 -2.23 3.99
N ILE A 65 0.71 -3.19 4.57
CA ILE A 65 -0.73 -3.37 4.37
C ILE A 65 -1.51 -2.81 5.55
N PHE A 66 -2.47 -1.93 5.24
CA PHE A 66 -3.41 -1.33 6.17
C PHE A 66 -4.80 -1.84 5.84
N LYS A 67 -5.32 -2.69 6.71
CA LYS A 67 -6.69 -3.20 6.58
C LYS A 67 -7.67 -2.18 7.13
N GLN A 68 -8.77 -2.01 6.42
CA GLN A 68 -9.97 -1.37 6.92
C GLN A 68 -10.40 -2.01 8.26
N PRO A 69 -10.58 -1.23 9.33
CA PRO A 69 -10.97 -1.78 10.64
C PRO A 69 -12.37 -2.41 10.69
N SER A 70 -13.33 -1.84 9.95
CA SER A 70 -14.73 -2.28 9.86
C SER A 70 -15.34 -1.91 8.52
N LEU A 71 -16.42 -2.57 8.09
CA LEU A 71 -17.05 -2.34 6.78
C LEU A 71 -17.21 -0.84 6.47
N ASN A 72 -16.71 -0.38 5.33
CA ASN A 72 -16.71 1.00 4.84
C ASN A 72 -15.89 2.02 5.66
N ASN A 73 -15.16 1.60 6.70
CA ASN A 73 -14.30 2.49 7.49
C ASN A 73 -12.92 2.70 6.84
N TRP A 74 -12.89 3.37 5.69
CA TRP A 74 -11.64 3.74 5.02
C TRP A 74 -10.88 4.87 5.75
N ALA A 75 -11.61 5.75 6.44
CA ALA A 75 -10.99 6.78 7.27
C ALA A 75 -10.10 6.18 8.37
N GLY A 76 -10.53 5.07 8.98
CA GLY A 76 -9.72 4.33 9.95
C GLY A 76 -8.42 3.80 9.35
N ALA A 77 -8.45 3.21 8.15
CA ALA A 77 -7.25 2.75 7.46
C ALA A 77 -6.31 3.93 7.11
N MET A 78 -6.87 5.05 6.63
CA MET A 78 -6.10 6.26 6.33
C MET A 78 -5.45 6.86 7.58
N ASN A 79 -6.15 6.90 8.72
CA ASN A 79 -5.58 7.42 9.97
C ASN A 79 -4.38 6.59 10.43
N LEU A 80 -4.45 5.26 10.33
CA LEU A 80 -3.31 4.38 10.63
C LEU A 80 -2.09 4.66 9.74
N ILE A 81 -2.32 4.97 8.45
CA ILE A 81 -1.25 5.36 7.52
C ILE A 81 -0.66 6.72 7.92
N VAL A 82 -1.50 7.71 8.22
CA VAL A 82 -1.06 9.03 8.67
C VAL A 82 -0.20 8.91 9.93
N ASP A 83 -0.65 8.15 10.93
CA ASP A 83 0.10 7.94 12.17
C ASP A 83 1.45 7.27 11.89
N LYS A 84 1.49 6.29 10.98
CA LYS A 84 2.73 5.63 10.57
C LYS A 84 3.72 6.60 9.92
N ILE A 85 3.24 7.46 9.02
CA ILE A 85 4.06 8.48 8.33
C ILE A 85 4.59 9.49 9.35
N LYS A 86 3.72 9.99 10.25
CA LYS A 86 4.12 10.92 11.31
C LYS A 86 5.21 10.33 12.20
N GLN A 87 5.06 9.08 12.63
CA GLN A 87 6.09 8.38 13.42
C GLN A 87 7.42 8.22 12.69
N LYS A 88 7.40 8.16 11.35
CA LYS A 88 8.61 7.98 10.55
C LYS A 88 9.33 9.30 10.25
N TYR A 89 8.60 10.40 10.07
CA TYR A 89 9.15 11.65 9.53
C TYR A 89 9.03 12.88 10.45
N LEU A 90 8.18 12.84 11.47
CA LEU A 90 7.91 13.98 12.37
C LEU A 90 8.29 13.72 13.83
N VAL A 91 8.82 12.52 14.13
CA VAL A 91 9.37 12.13 15.43
C VAL A 91 10.84 11.80 15.23
#